data_AF-A0A6H3SKS9-F1
#
_entry.id   AF-A0A6H3SKS9-F1
#
_cell.length_a   1.000
_cell.length_b   1.000
_cell.length_c   1.000
_cell.angle_alpha   90.00
_cell.angle_beta   90.00
_cell.angle_gamma   90.00
#
_symmetry.space_group_name_H-M   'P 1'
#
loop_
_entity.id
_entity.type
_entity.pdbx_description
1 polymer ?
#
loop_
_entity_poly.entity_id
_entity_poly.type
_entity_poly.pdbx_seq_one_letter_code
_entity_poly.pdbx_strand_id
1 'polypeptide(L)'
;MKKTLKKIATTTLIGFSLLGIGSSVVSAATVYYKGSAVYWDYGRTAAVFSYSDVQSTVYEHRATANGVSSGWKDPGVMASATAFIGGSTAQCYWNCRG
;
A
#
# COMPACT_ATOMS: atom_id res chain seq x y z
N MET A 1 -23.45 32.64 -17.77
CA MET A 1 -22.14 31.94 -17.75
C MET A 1 -21.50 31.86 -16.36
N LYS A 2 -21.40 32.94 -15.57
CA LYS A 2 -20.74 32.94 -14.23
C LYS A 2 -21.34 31.96 -13.20
N LYS A 3 -22.67 31.74 -13.20
CA LYS A 3 -23.36 30.80 -12.30
C LYS A 3 -23.09 29.32 -12.64
N THR A 4 -22.95 29.01 -13.92
CA THR A 4 -22.66 27.65 -14.43
C THR A 4 -21.22 27.25 -14.12
N LEU A 5 -20.26 28.18 -14.27
CA LEU A 5 -18.86 27.95 -13.87
C LEU A 5 -18.74 27.67 -12.36
N LYS A 6 -19.45 28.42 -11.51
CA LYS A 6 -19.47 28.15 -10.06
C LYS A 6 -20.05 26.76 -9.76
N LYS A 7 -21.16 26.37 -10.40
CA LYS A 7 -21.72 25.02 -10.25
C LYS A 7 -20.74 23.93 -10.67
N ILE A 8 -20.09 24.07 -11.83
CA ILE A 8 -19.11 23.10 -12.31
C ILE A 8 -17.94 22.99 -11.32
N ALA A 9 -17.35 24.12 -10.91
CA ALA A 9 -16.24 24.14 -9.95
C ALA A 9 -16.63 23.50 -8.60
N THR A 10 -17.84 23.76 -8.09
CA THR A 10 -18.33 23.15 -6.85
C THR A 10 -18.56 21.64 -7.00
N THR A 11 -19.09 21.18 -8.14
CA THR A 11 -19.32 19.75 -8.38
C THR A 11 -18.01 18.98 -8.57
N THR A 12 -16.99 19.57 -9.21
CA THR A 12 -15.67 18.94 -9.34
C THR A 12 -14.97 18.79 -7.99
N LEU A 13 -15.08 19.80 -7.12
CA LEU A 13 -14.48 19.77 -5.78
C LEU A 13 -15.09 18.68 -4.89
N ILE A 14 -16.42 18.51 -4.95
CA ILE A 14 -17.14 17.46 -4.21
C ILE A 14 -16.80 16.07 -4.77
N GLY A 15 -16.70 15.93 -6.09
CA GLY A 15 -16.29 14.67 -6.74
C GLY A 15 -14.90 14.18 -6.32
N PHE A 16 -13.94 15.10 -6.17
CA PHE A 16 -12.61 14.76 -5.65
C PHE A 16 -12.63 14.38 -4.15
N SER A 17 -13.49 15.03 -3.35
CA SER A 17 -13.58 14.73 -1.92
C SER A 17 -14.14 13.33 -1.62
N LEU A 18 -14.99 12.79 -2.49
CA LEU A 18 -15.57 11.44 -2.35
C LEU A 18 -14.60 10.31 -2.70
N LEU A 19 -13.55 10.59 -3.48
CA LEU A 19 -12.48 9.61 -3.77
C LEU A 19 -11.51 9.43 -2.57
N GLY A 20 -11.52 10.36 -1.61
CA GLY A 20 -10.66 10.33 -0.43
C GLY A 20 -11.18 9.52 0.75
N ILE A 21 -12.43 9.03 0.71
CA ILE A 21 -13.08 8.30 1.82
C ILE A 21 -13.10 6.78 1.56
N GLY A 22 -12.19 6.27 0.74
CA GLY A 22 -12.01 4.83 0.59
C GLY A 22 -11.35 4.29 1.86
N SER A 23 -12.12 3.61 2.70
CA SER A 23 -11.64 2.85 3.85
C SER A 23 -10.36 2.09 3.46
N SER A 24 -9.23 2.49 4.03
CA SER A 24 -7.98 1.77 3.91
C SER A 24 -8.16 0.40 4.56
N VAL A 25 -8.24 -0.64 3.74
CA VAL A 25 -8.16 -2.02 4.24
C VAL A 25 -6.69 -2.24 4.56
N VAL A 26 -6.36 -2.09 5.84
CA VAL A 26 -5.05 -2.35 6.42
C VAL A 26 -5.07 -3.76 6.99
N SER A 27 -4.06 -4.55 6.66
CA SER A 27 -3.82 -5.87 7.24
C SER A 27 -2.38 -5.87 7.76
N ALA A 28 -2.24 -5.59 9.05
CA ALA A 28 -0.98 -5.78 9.76
C ALA A 28 -0.99 -7.15 10.43
N ALA A 29 0.00 -7.99 10.13
CA ALA A 29 0.14 -9.31 10.70
C ALA A 29 1.62 -9.60 11.02
N THR A 30 1.86 -10.27 12.14
CA THR A 30 3.11 -11.00 12.31
C THR A 30 2.98 -12.31 11.55
N VAL A 31 3.80 -12.47 10.51
CA VAL A 31 3.92 -13.72 9.75
C VAL A 31 5.20 -14.44 10.16
N TYR A 32 5.36 -15.68 9.74
CA TYR A 32 6.50 -16.50 10.17
C TYR A 32 7.24 -17.07 8.97
N TYR A 33 8.56 -16.95 8.98
CA TYR A 33 9.46 -17.62 8.03
C TYR A 33 10.46 -18.46 8.81
N LYS A 34 10.48 -19.78 8.53
CA LYS A 34 11.33 -20.75 9.25
C LYS A 34 11.24 -20.63 10.78
N GLY A 35 10.05 -20.31 11.30
CA GLY A 35 9.80 -20.16 12.74
C GLY A 35 10.19 -18.80 13.33
N SER A 36 10.85 -17.90 12.59
CA SER A 36 11.11 -16.53 13.06
C SER A 36 9.96 -15.61 12.66
N ALA A 37 9.58 -14.72 13.57
CA ALA A 37 8.60 -13.68 13.31
C ALA A 37 9.11 -12.69 12.26
N VAL A 38 8.21 -12.28 11.38
CA VAL A 38 8.40 -11.28 10.33
C VAL A 38 7.24 -10.30 10.44
N TYR A 39 7.55 -9.02 10.56
CA TYR A 39 6.56 -7.97 10.51
C TYR A 39 6.09 -7.79 9.06
N TRP A 40 4.77 -7.76 8.86
CA TRP A 40 4.19 -7.41 7.57
C TRP A 40 2.94 -6.53 7.76
N ASP A 41 3.00 -5.32 7.22
CA ASP A 41 1.86 -4.41 7.10
C ASP A 41 1.61 -4.15 5.62
N TYR A 42 0.38 -4.36 5.18
CA TYR A 42 0.03 -4.17 3.79
C TYR A 42 -1.43 -3.78 3.66
N GLY A 43 -1.75 -3.20 2.51
CA GLY A 43 -3.12 -2.84 2.24
C GLY A 43 -3.27 -1.84 1.13
N ARG A 44 -4.33 -1.05 1.28
CA ARG A 44 -4.65 0.07 0.40
C ARG A 44 -4.61 1.37 1.17
N THR A 45 -3.98 2.39 0.60
CA THR A 45 -3.95 3.75 1.13
C THR A 45 -4.48 4.76 0.12
N ALA A 46 -5.07 5.86 0.61
CA ALA A 46 -5.70 6.91 -0.18
C ALA A 46 -6.68 6.41 -1.27
N ALA A 47 -7.35 5.28 -1.00
CA ALA A 47 -8.23 4.55 -1.93
C ALA A 47 -7.60 4.03 -3.24
N VAL A 48 -6.45 4.54 -3.69
CA VAL A 48 -5.92 4.32 -5.04
C VAL A 48 -4.51 3.75 -5.09
N PHE A 49 -3.85 3.60 -3.94
CA PHE A 49 -2.52 2.99 -3.87
C PHE A 49 -2.58 1.69 -3.06
N SER A 50 -1.86 0.67 -3.51
CA SER A 50 -1.49 -0.45 -2.64
C SER A 50 -0.13 -0.19 -2.01
N TYR A 51 0.06 -0.72 -0.81
CA TYR A 51 1.33 -0.66 -0.10
C TYR A 51 1.64 -2.01 0.57
N SER A 52 2.92 -2.29 0.75
CA SER A 52 3.43 -3.47 1.45
C SER A 52 4.75 -3.10 2.13
N ASP A 53 4.79 -3.25 3.44
CA ASP A 53 5.91 -2.95 4.33
C ASP A 53 6.27 -4.22 5.10
N VAL A 54 7.49 -4.71 4.89
CA VAL A 54 7.98 -5.96 5.47
C VAL A 54 9.26 -5.69 6.23
N GLN A 55 9.39 -6.29 7.41
CA GLN A 55 10.65 -6.31 8.14
C GLN A 55 10.90 -7.69 8.78
N SER A 56 12.08 -8.23 8.52
CA SER A 56 12.66 -9.31 9.33
C SER A 56 13.97 -8.86 9.94
N THR A 57 14.20 -9.14 11.22
CA THR A 57 15.48 -8.91 11.90
C THR A 57 16.50 -10.04 11.68
N VAL A 58 16.08 -11.13 11.04
CA VAL A 58 16.88 -12.36 10.89
C VAL A 58 17.26 -12.62 9.44
N TYR A 59 16.34 -12.36 8.50
CA TYR A 59 16.48 -12.74 7.10
C TYR A 59 16.52 -11.53 6.18
N GLU A 60 17.19 -11.68 5.04
CA GLU A 60 16.94 -10.77 3.92
C GLU A 60 15.48 -10.91 3.50
N HIS A 61 14.85 -9.78 3.21
CA HIS A 61 13.42 -9.76 2.92
C HIS A 61 13.06 -8.71 1.87
N ARG A 62 11.87 -8.84 1.32
CA ARG A 62 11.36 -7.97 0.25
C ARG A 62 9.85 -7.86 0.34
N ALA A 63 9.35 -6.64 0.19
CA ALA A 63 7.95 -6.35 -0.06
C ALA A 63 7.66 -6.16 -1.57
N THR A 64 6.46 -6.57 -1.99
CA THR A 64 5.90 -6.29 -3.33
C THR A 64 4.46 -5.80 -3.18
N ALA A 65 4.10 -4.75 -3.93
CA ALA A 65 2.73 -4.23 -4.01
C ALA A 65 2.35 -4.10 -5.49
N ASN A 66 1.34 -4.87 -5.95
CA ASN A 66 0.84 -4.90 -7.34
C ASN A 66 1.95 -4.87 -8.40
N GLY A 67 2.94 -5.75 -8.25
CA GLY A 67 4.07 -5.88 -9.18
C GLY A 67 5.25 -4.94 -8.92
N VAL A 68 5.09 -3.87 -8.13
CA VAL A 68 6.19 -2.99 -7.72
C VAL A 68 6.97 -3.64 -6.58
N SER A 69 8.29 -3.63 -6.70
CA SER A 69 9.22 -4.26 -5.75
C SER A 69 10.02 -3.24 -4.95
N SER A 70 10.22 -3.52 -3.68
CA SER A 70 11.19 -2.82 -2.81
C SER A 70 12.66 -3.22 -3.06
N GLY A 71 12.91 -4.26 -3.86
CA GLY A 71 14.18 -4.99 -3.87
C GLY A 71 14.38 -5.86 -2.61
N TRP A 72 15.46 -6.63 -2.57
CA TRP A 72 15.88 -7.30 -1.35
C TRP A 72 16.52 -6.29 -0.39
N LYS A 73 16.22 -6.41 0.90
CA LYS A 73 16.78 -5.62 1.99
C LYS A 73 17.44 -6.54 3.01
N ASP A 74 18.50 -6.02 3.61
CA ASP A 74 19.22 -6.67 4.69
C ASP A 74 18.33 -6.83 5.95
N PRO A 75 18.65 -7.79 6.83
CA PRO A 75 17.96 -7.93 8.11
C PRO A 75 17.90 -6.62 8.91
N GLY A 76 16.73 -6.30 9.45
CA GLY A 76 16.48 -5.10 10.24
C GLY A 76 16.12 -3.84 9.44
N VAL A 77 16.31 -3.83 8.12
CA VAL A 77 16.00 -2.68 7.26
C VAL A 77 14.60 -2.82 6.67
N MET A 78 13.72 -1.84 6.89
CA MET A 78 12.36 -1.87 6.34
C MET A 78 12.37 -1.99 4.79
N ALA A 79 11.63 -2.96 4.27
CA ALA A 79 11.37 -3.12 2.84
C ALA A 79 9.97 -2.61 2.51
N SER A 80 9.88 -1.47 1.80
CA SER A 80 8.62 -0.81 1.47
C SER A 80 8.37 -0.75 -0.04
N ALA A 81 7.17 -1.12 -0.48
CA ALA A 81 6.73 -1.02 -1.87
C ALA A 81 5.33 -0.40 -1.95
N THR A 82 5.15 0.53 -2.87
CA THR A 82 3.86 1.19 -3.13
C THR A 82 3.59 1.23 -4.63
N ALA A 83 2.34 0.97 -5.02
CA ALA A 83 1.91 1.02 -6.42
C ALA A 83 0.58 1.75 -6.56
N PHE A 84 0.45 2.56 -7.61
CA PHE A 84 -0.85 3.11 -8.01
C PHE A 84 -1.67 2.01 -8.68
N ILE A 85 -2.88 1.77 -8.16
CA ILE A 85 -3.79 0.71 -8.60
C ILE A 85 -5.17 1.23 -8.98
N GLY A 86 -5.47 2.51 -8.71
CA GLY A 86 -6.80 3.08 -8.92
C GLY A 86 -7.86 2.25 -8.19
N GLY A 87 -8.88 1.79 -8.91
CA GLY A 87 -9.94 0.94 -8.38
C GLY A 87 -9.59 -0.56 -8.25
N SER A 88 -8.46 -1.02 -8.80
CA SER A 88 -8.08 -2.45 -8.83
C SER A 88 -7.79 -3.03 -7.45
N THR A 89 -7.84 -4.34 -7.26
CA THR A 89 -7.57 -4.94 -5.95
C THR A 89 -6.09 -4.78 -5.53
N ALA A 90 -5.84 -4.45 -4.26
CA ALA A 90 -4.49 -4.47 -3.70
C ALA A 90 -3.99 -5.92 -3.59
N GLN A 91 -2.86 -6.21 -4.23
CA GLN A 91 -2.20 -7.52 -4.21
C GLN A 91 -0.80 -7.34 -3.67
N CYS A 92 -0.63 -7.64 -2.39
CA CYS A 92 0.61 -7.43 -1.67
C CYS A 92 1.22 -8.77 -1.28
N TYR A 93 2.55 -8.84 -1.38
CA TYR A 93 3.33 -10.02 -1.03
C TYR A 93 4.53 -9.61 -0.20
N TRP A 94 4.97 -10.53 0.64
CA TRP A 94 6.23 -10.48 1.37
C TRP A 94 7.05 -11.73 1.05
N ASN A 95 8.37 -11.61 1.10
CA ASN A 95 9.28 -12.74 0.94
C ASN A 95 10.44 -12.60 1.94
N CYS A 96 10.96 -13.73 2.39
CA CYS A 96 12.21 -13.84 3.15
C CYS A 96 13.11 -14.87 2.46
N ARG A 97 14.43 -14.71 2.59
CA ARG A 97 15.43 -15.68 2.13
C ARG A 97 16.62 -15.76 3.10
N GLY A 98 17.34 -16.88 3.01
CA GLY A 98 18.36 -17.28 3.99
C GLY A 98 17.87 -18.45 4.81
#